data_AF-A0AAU9VQT5-F1
#
_entry.id   AF-A0AAU9VQT5-F1
#
_cell.length_a   1.000
_cell.length_b   1.000
_cell.length_c   1.000
_cell.angle_alpha   90.00
_cell.angle_beta   90.00
_cell.angle_gamma   90.00
#
_symmetry.space_group_name_H-M   'P 1'
#
loop_
_entity.id
_entity.type
_entity.pdbx_description
1 polymer ?
#
loop_
_entity_poly.entity_id
_entity_poly.type
_entity_poly.pdbx_seq_one_letter_code
_entity_poly.pdbx_strand_id
1 'polypeptide(L)'
;MPNMGSIINNHNKKILINNNTTPQNGCNYMQLPTKNTCPLDGNCLQPSVIYQATVTRKDNNTTETYIGLTENDFKTRYRNHTPSFRHAKPSN
;
A
#
# COMPACT_ATOMS: atom_id res chain seq x y z
N MET A 1 34.13 30.76 -2.73
CA MET A 1 34.20 29.29 -2.89
C MET A 1 33.81 28.63 -1.58
N PRO A 2 32.82 27.72 -1.56
CA PRO A 2 32.52 26.93 -0.37
C PRO A 2 33.72 26.03 -0.02
N ASN A 3 33.96 25.79 1.28
CA ASN A 3 35.01 24.89 1.73
C ASN A 3 34.62 23.43 1.51
N MET A 4 35.62 22.52 1.45
CA MET A 4 35.38 21.09 1.19
C MET A 4 34.44 20.44 2.21
N GLY A 5 34.53 20.83 3.49
CA GLY A 5 33.62 20.34 4.52
C GLY A 5 32.16 20.70 4.25
N SER A 6 31.90 21.92 3.75
CA SER A 6 30.57 22.38 3.36
C SER A 6 30.03 21.62 2.15
N ILE A 7 30.90 21.25 1.20
CA ILE A 7 30.52 20.45 0.03
C ILE A 7 30.12 19.04 0.46
N ILE A 8 30.94 18.40 1.31
CA ILE A 8 30.68 17.06 1.86
C ILE A 8 29.40 17.05 2.69
N ASN A 9 29.22 18.03 3.58
CA ASN A 9 28.02 18.13 4.42
C ASN A 9 26.75 18.33 3.60
N ASN A 10 26.79 19.18 2.57
CA ASN A 10 25.64 19.36 1.67
C ASN A 10 25.31 18.09 0.88
N HIS A 11 26.33 17.37 0.41
CA HIS A 11 26.15 16.10 -0.27
C HIS A 11 25.52 15.04 0.64
N ASN A 12 26.06 14.85 1.84
CA ASN A 12 25.54 13.90 2.83
C ASN A 12 24.11 14.23 3.24
N LYS A 13 23.82 15.52 3.47
CA LYS A 13 22.45 15.97 3.78
C LYS A 13 21.47 15.62 2.67
N LYS A 14 21.87 15.77 1.39
CA LYS A 14 21.03 15.40 0.25
C LYS A 14 20.80 13.89 0.15
N ILE A 15 21.82 13.07 0.39
CA ILE A 15 21.69 11.60 0.42
C ILE A 15 20.72 11.16 1.53
N LEU A 16 20.88 11.72 2.73
CA LEU A 16 20.04 11.38 3.88
C LEU A 16 18.58 11.80 3.68
N ILE A 17 18.33 12.94 3.03
CA ILE A 17 16.96 13.38 2.70
C ILE A 17 16.34 12.48 1.64
N ASN A 18 17.07 12.14 0.56
CA ASN A 18 16.54 11.33 -0.53
C ASN A 18 16.14 9.91 -0.10
N ASN A 19 16.83 9.32 0.89
CA ASN A 19 16.47 8.01 1.44
C ASN A 19 15.16 8.04 2.26
N ASN A 20 14.80 9.21 2.82
CA ASN A 20 13.57 9.39 3.60
C ASN A 20 12.40 9.90 2.75
N THR A 21 12.65 10.33 1.51
CA THR A 21 11.64 10.83 0.59
C THR A 21 11.49 9.88 -0.60
N THR A 22 11.11 8.62 -0.36
CA THR A 22 10.16 8.06 -1.33
C THR A 22 8.92 8.94 -1.23
N PRO A 23 8.45 9.57 -2.32
CA PRO A 23 7.21 10.31 -2.27
C PRO A 23 6.16 9.31 -1.79
N GLN A 24 5.69 9.47 -0.54
CA GLN A 24 4.41 8.94 -0.14
C GLN A 24 3.41 9.73 -0.97
N ASN A 25 3.20 9.27 -2.21
CA ASN A 25 2.07 9.70 -3.00
C ASN A 25 0.87 9.26 -2.18
N GLY A 26 0.35 10.18 -1.36
CA GLY A 26 -0.83 9.95 -0.57
C GLY A 26 -1.89 9.41 -1.51
N CYS A 27 -2.58 8.35 -1.09
CA CYS A 27 -3.64 7.80 -1.92
C CYS A 27 -4.72 8.87 -2.07
N ASN A 28 -4.77 9.55 -3.22
CA ASN A 28 -5.92 10.39 -3.61
C ASN A 28 -7.11 9.45 -3.76
N TYR A 29 -7.80 9.25 -2.64
CA TYR A 29 -9.06 8.54 -2.45
C TYR A 29 -9.34 7.44 -3.48
N MET A 30 -9.01 6.20 -3.13
CA MET A 30 -9.55 5.04 -3.84
C MET A 30 -11.08 5.14 -3.90
N GLN A 31 -11.63 4.98 -5.11
CA GLN A 31 -13.01 4.50 -5.29
C GLN A 31 -13.03 3.01 -4.93
N LEU A 32 -12.86 2.72 -3.64
CA LEU A 32 -13.17 1.43 -3.05
C LEU A 32 -14.70 1.26 -3.05
N PRO A 33 -15.21 0.01 -3.10
CA PRO A 33 -16.65 -0.26 -2.98
C PRO A 33 -17.26 0.34 -1.69
N THR A 34 -16.45 0.46 -0.64
CA THR A 34 -16.73 1.28 0.55
C THR A 34 -16.17 2.68 0.32
N LYS A 35 -17.06 3.57 -0.13
CA LYS A 35 -16.75 4.94 -0.51
C LYS A 35 -15.91 5.66 0.57
N ASN A 36 -14.74 6.17 0.14
CA ASN A 36 -13.93 7.23 0.76
C ASN A 36 -12.83 6.89 1.78
N THR A 37 -12.57 5.62 2.14
CA THR A 37 -11.47 5.32 3.08
C THR A 37 -10.50 4.26 2.55
N CYS A 38 -9.21 4.63 2.43
CA CYS A 38 -8.13 3.67 2.16
C CYS A 38 -7.96 2.79 3.41
N PRO A 39 -7.99 1.44 3.29
CA PRO A 39 -7.86 0.52 4.43
C PRO A 39 -6.46 0.51 5.08
N LEU A 40 -5.50 1.22 4.48
CA LEU A 40 -4.14 1.39 4.99
C LEU A 40 -3.85 2.86 5.34
N ASP A 41 -4.84 3.60 5.83
CA ASP A 41 -4.69 4.99 6.33
C ASP A 41 -3.97 5.94 5.36
N GLY A 42 -4.31 5.82 4.06
CA GLY A 42 -3.72 6.64 2.99
C GLY A 42 -2.47 6.05 2.34
N ASN A 43 -1.93 4.95 2.85
CA ASN A 43 -0.72 4.28 2.34
C ASN A 43 -0.99 3.22 1.28
N CYS A 44 -2.16 3.24 0.63
CA CYS A 44 -2.55 2.25 -0.37
C CYS A 44 -1.65 2.21 -1.63
N LEU A 45 -0.83 3.24 -1.87
CA LEU A 45 0.11 3.31 -2.99
C LEU A 45 1.51 2.79 -2.62
N GLN A 46 1.72 2.34 -1.38
CA GLN A 46 3.01 1.82 -0.94
C GLN A 46 3.25 0.42 -1.56
N PRO A 47 4.36 0.21 -2.29
CA PRO A 47 4.78 -1.10 -2.76
C PRO A 47 5.44 -1.91 -1.63
N SER A 48 5.64 -3.20 -1.85
CA SER A 48 6.38 -4.08 -0.93
C SER A 48 5.82 -4.08 0.50
N VAL A 49 4.50 -4.07 0.66
CA VAL A 49 3.84 -4.07 1.98
C VAL A 49 3.33 -5.44 2.39
N ILE A 50 3.41 -5.70 3.70
CA ILE A 50 2.69 -6.78 4.37
C ILE A 50 1.42 -6.16 4.97
N TYR A 51 0.27 -6.78 4.74
CA TYR A 51 -1.02 -6.32 5.27
C TYR A 51 -1.80 -7.48 5.86
N GLN A 52 -2.69 -7.14 6.79
CA GLN A 52 -3.66 -8.06 7.38
C GLN A 52 -5.07 -7.66 6.95
N ALA A 53 -5.87 -8.64 6.55
CA ALA A 53 -7.29 -8.49 6.29
C ALA A 53 -8.07 -9.45 7.19
N THR A 54 -9.13 -8.95 7.80
CA THR A 54 -10.07 -9.76 8.58
C THR A 54 -11.37 -9.86 7.80
N VAL A 55 -11.79 -11.09 7.50
CA VAL A 55 -12.98 -11.36 6.68
C VAL A 55 -13.97 -12.14 7.54
N THR A 56 -15.16 -11.57 7.73
CA THR A 56 -16.26 -12.26 8.39
C THR A 56 -17.21 -12.81 7.32
N ARG A 57 -17.40 -14.13 7.34
CA ARG A 57 -18.33 -14.79 6.44
C ARG A 57 -19.77 -14.53 6.91
N LYS A 58 -20.67 -14.30 5.95
CA LYS A 58 -22.08 -13.97 6.24
C LYS A 58 -22.94 -15.21 6.57
N ASP A 59 -22.51 -16.39 6.20
CA ASP A 59 -23.26 -17.64 6.34
C ASP A 59 -23.21 -18.20 7.77
N ASN A 60 -22.06 -18.08 8.43
CA ASN A 60 -21.85 -18.64 9.78
C ASN A 60 -21.22 -17.65 10.78
N ASN A 61 -21.06 -16.37 10.41
CA ASN A 61 -20.35 -15.35 11.19
C ASN A 61 -18.92 -15.72 11.58
N THR A 62 -18.31 -16.71 10.93
CA THR A 62 -16.92 -17.07 11.18
C THR A 62 -16.01 -15.98 10.64
N THR A 63 -15.10 -15.54 11.48
CA THR A 63 -14.08 -14.54 11.14
C THR A 63 -12.76 -15.23 10.89
N GLU A 64 -12.18 -14.97 9.72
CA GLU A 64 -10.87 -15.48 9.31
C GLU A 64 -9.91 -14.30 9.10
N THR A 65 -8.62 -14.54 9.36
CA THR A 65 -7.57 -13.55 9.19
C THR A 65 -6.63 -13.99 8.08
N TYR A 66 -6.39 -13.10 7.12
CA TYR A 66 -5.48 -13.29 6.00
C TYR A 66 -4.32 -12.30 6.12
N ILE A 67 -3.09 -12.81 6.06
CA ILE A 67 -1.88 -11.98 5.98
C ILE A 67 -1.32 -12.13 4.57
N GLY A 68 -1.17 -11.01 3.87
CA GLY A 68 -0.70 -10.97 2.49
C GLY A 68 0.54 -10.09 2.34
N LEU A 69 1.40 -10.46 1.39
CA LEU A 69 2.49 -9.62 0.90
C LEU A 69 2.19 -9.20 -0.53
N THR A 70 2.65 -8.02 -0.93
CA THR A 70 2.56 -7.54 -2.31
C THR A 70 3.85 -6.87 -2.72
N GLU A 71 4.39 -7.23 -3.87
CA GLU A 71 5.52 -6.51 -4.49
C GLU A 71 5.04 -5.16 -5.04
N ASN A 72 3.96 -5.16 -5.82
CA ASN A 72 3.28 -3.96 -6.32
C ASN A 72 2.57 -3.20 -5.19
N ASP A 73 2.04 -2.01 -5.50
CA ASP A 73 1.23 -1.25 -4.56
C ASP A 73 -0.03 -2.01 -4.10
N PHE A 74 -0.44 -1.76 -2.85
CA PHE A 74 -1.60 -2.41 -2.26
C PHE A 74 -2.89 -2.18 -3.07
N LYS A 75 -3.09 -1.00 -3.65
CA LYS A 75 -4.27 -0.68 -4.48
C LYS A 75 -4.37 -1.62 -5.68
N THR A 76 -3.27 -1.91 -6.35
CA THR A 76 -3.21 -2.88 -7.45
C THR A 76 -3.51 -4.30 -6.96
N ARG A 77 -2.90 -4.74 -5.86
CA ARG A 77 -3.19 -6.05 -5.25
C ARG A 77 -4.67 -6.21 -4.89
N TYR A 78 -5.25 -5.21 -4.24
CA TYR A 78 -6.66 -5.21 -3.83
C TYR A 78 -7.60 -5.30 -5.04
N ARG A 79 -7.36 -4.51 -6.10
CA ARG A 79 -8.16 -4.56 -7.35
C ARG A 79 -8.13 -5.93 -8.02
N ASN A 80 -6.97 -6.60 -8.01
CA ASN A 80 -6.82 -7.92 -8.64
C ASN A 80 -7.40 -9.05 -7.79
N HIS A 81 -7.43 -8.89 -6.46
CA HIS A 81 -7.96 -9.91 -5.53
C HIS A 81 -9.49 -9.82 -5.35
N THR A 82 -10.08 -8.64 -5.52
CA THR A 82 -11.54 -8.41 -5.34
C THR A 82 -12.42 -9.28 -6.26
N PRO A 83 -12.09 -9.50 -7.55
CA PRO A 83 -12.87 -10.34 -8.46
C PRO A 83 -13.08 -11.77 -7.96
N SER A 84 -12.08 -12.38 -7.30
CA SER A 84 -12.16 -13.74 -6.75
C SER A 84 -13.26 -13.89 -5.69
N PHE A 85 -13.64 -12.80 -5.01
CA PHE A 85 -14.75 -12.80 -4.06
C PHE A 85 -16.11 -12.51 -4.71
N ARG A 86 -16.13 -11.90 -5.91
CA ARG A 86 -17.36 -11.50 -6.61
C ARG A 86 -17.89 -12.58 -7.55
N HIS A 87 -16.98 -13.35 -8.16
CA HIS A 87 -17.34 -14.41 -9.10
C HIS A 87 -17.08 -15.77 -8.47
N ALA A 88 -18.11 -16.34 -7.84
CA ALA A 88 -18.06 -17.67 -7.21
C ALA A 88 -17.98 -18.85 -8.23
N LYS A 89 -17.97 -18.57 -9.54
CA LYS A 89 -17.80 -19.58 -10.58
C LYS A 89 -16.70 -19.15 -11.54
N PRO A 90 -15.68 -19.97 -11.79
CA PRO A 90 -14.96 -19.88 -13.05
C PRO A 90 -15.95 -20.23 -14.16
N SER A 91 -16.09 -19.36 -15.16
CA SER A 91 -16.66 -19.79 -16.44
C SER A 91 -15.69 -20.80 -17.05
N ASN A 92 -16.09 -22.06 -17.11
CA ASN A 92 -15.44 -23.07 -17.95
C ASN A 92 -15.65 -22.74 -19.43
#